data_AF-A0A1G0M456-F1
#
_entry.id   AF-A0A1G0M456-F1
#
_cell.length_a   1.000
_cell.length_b   1.000
_cell.length_c   1.000
_cell.angle_alpha   90.00
_cell.angle_beta   90.00
_cell.angle_gamma   90.00
#
_symmetry.space_group_name_H-M   'P 1'
#
loop_
_entity.id
_entity.type
_entity.pdbx_description
1 polymer ?
#
loop_
_entity_poly.entity_id
_entity_poly.type
_entity_poly.pdbx_seq_one_letter_code
_entity_poly.pdbx_strand_id
1 'polypeptide(L)'
;MGKGMRLTCYGQKHSRPEWENALSGVSFDLFFAELAQELARFGIVLERAQDVSQVIEVKSYADLLNAVRIASPSDGISNVCVGHVIGKSPHLDPQEDIRRAVNRIAFAPETVPPDDENRKVCHNCGCGC
;
A
#
# COMPACT_ATOMS: atom_id res chain seq x y z
N MET A 1 -12.50 0.08 21.07
CA MET A 1 -11.99 0.92 19.97
C MET A 1 -11.71 0.00 18.79
N GLY A 2 -12.18 0.36 17.59
CA GLY A 2 -11.90 -0.41 16.37
C GLY A 2 -10.43 -0.30 15.95
N LYS A 3 -9.96 -1.24 15.15
CA LYS A 3 -8.61 -1.24 14.58
C LYS A 3 -8.48 -0.11 13.55
N GLY A 4 -7.45 0.72 13.67
CA GLY A 4 -7.18 1.84 12.76
C GLY A 4 -6.06 1.50 11.78
N MET A 5 -6.34 1.63 10.49
CA MET A 5 -5.40 1.41 9.40
C MET A 5 -5.30 2.66 8.52
N ARG A 6 -4.12 2.91 7.96
CA ARG A 6 -3.89 4.02 7.03
C ARG A 6 -3.20 3.53 5.77
N LEU A 7 -3.76 3.90 4.61
CA LEU A 7 -3.13 3.75 3.31
C LEU A 7 -2.57 5.10 2.85
N THR A 8 -1.26 5.20 2.67
CA THR A 8 -0.60 6.42 2.21
C THR A 8 -0.06 6.22 0.80
N CYS A 9 -0.46 7.07 -0.14
CA CYS A 9 0.17 7.13 -1.46
C CYS A 9 1.29 8.18 -1.44
N TYR A 10 2.51 7.76 -1.72
CA TYR A 10 3.64 8.65 -1.91
C TYR A 10 3.56 9.39 -3.25
N GLY A 11 4.28 10.50 -3.34
CA GLY A 11 4.54 11.17 -4.62
C GLY A 11 5.19 10.21 -5.61
N GLN A 12 4.87 10.36 -6.89
CA GLN A 12 5.34 9.47 -7.95
C GLN A 12 5.96 10.28 -9.07
N LYS A 13 7.16 9.87 -9.50
CA LYS A 13 7.76 10.34 -10.74
C LYS A 13 7.76 9.20 -11.73
N HIS A 14 6.88 9.27 -12.71
CA HIS A 14 6.71 8.21 -13.70
C HIS A 14 7.73 8.35 -14.83
N SER A 15 8.35 7.24 -15.20
CA SER A 15 9.14 7.12 -16.44
C SER A 15 8.32 6.53 -17.59
N ARG A 16 7.11 6.03 -17.29
CA ARG A 16 6.19 5.38 -18.24
C ARG A 16 4.74 5.83 -17.98
N PRO A 17 3.97 6.14 -19.04
CA PRO A 17 2.61 6.66 -18.90
C PRO A 17 1.58 5.60 -18.48
N GLU A 18 1.87 4.31 -18.69
CA GLU A 18 0.96 3.20 -18.39
C GLU A 18 0.55 3.10 -16.91
N TRP A 19 1.32 3.70 -16.00
CA TRP A 19 1.05 3.75 -14.56
C TRP A 19 0.58 5.13 -14.08
N GLU A 20 0.53 6.12 -14.98
CA GLU A 20 0.04 7.44 -14.65
C GLU A 20 -1.45 7.32 -14.28
N ASN A 21 -1.78 7.83 -13.10
CA ASN A 21 -3.12 7.77 -12.49
C ASN A 21 -3.56 6.41 -11.93
N ALA A 22 -2.68 5.41 -11.86
CA ALA A 22 -3.02 4.12 -11.24
C ALA A 22 -3.47 4.22 -9.77
N LEU A 23 -3.06 5.29 -9.08
CA LEU A 23 -3.31 5.53 -7.64
C LEU A 23 -4.09 6.83 -7.38
N SER A 24 -4.77 7.36 -8.40
CA SER A 24 -5.52 8.62 -8.34
C SER A 24 -6.77 8.61 -9.25
N GLY A 25 -7.59 9.65 -9.10
CA GLY A 25 -8.81 9.81 -9.89
C GLY A 25 -10.00 9.00 -9.40
N VAL A 26 -11.13 9.20 -10.06
CA VAL A 26 -12.46 8.73 -9.62
C VAL A 26 -12.52 7.21 -9.44
N SER A 27 -11.89 6.44 -10.33
CA SER A 27 -11.87 4.98 -10.21
C SER A 27 -11.18 4.53 -8.92
N PHE A 28 -10.04 5.13 -8.58
CA PHE A 28 -9.32 4.80 -7.35
C PHE A 28 -10.07 5.29 -6.09
N ASP A 29 -10.73 6.44 -6.19
CA ASP A 29 -11.54 6.99 -5.08
C ASP A 29 -12.73 6.08 -4.74
N LEU A 30 -13.44 5.59 -5.77
CA LEU A 30 -14.55 4.63 -5.61
C LEU A 30 -14.05 3.31 -5.02
N PHE A 31 -12.98 2.75 -5.59
CA PHE A 31 -12.32 1.56 -5.07
C PHE A 31 -11.98 1.69 -3.58
N PHE A 32 -11.36 2.80 -3.19
CA PHE A 32 -10.96 3.02 -1.80
C PHE A 32 -12.19 3.13 -0.88
N ALA A 33 -13.23 3.85 -1.31
CA ALA A 33 -14.46 3.99 -0.54
C ALA A 33 -15.16 2.64 -0.32
N GLU A 34 -15.22 1.79 -1.35
CA GLU A 34 -15.75 0.42 -1.26
C GLU A 34 -14.94 -0.43 -0.27
N LEU A 35 -13.61 -0.44 -0.40
CA LEU A 35 -12.72 -1.19 0.49
C LEU A 35 -12.86 -0.74 1.95
N ALA A 36 -12.91 0.58 2.20
CA ALA A 36 -13.11 1.13 3.53
C ALA A 36 -14.49 0.73 4.10
N GLN A 37 -15.54 0.74 3.28
CA GLN A 37 -16.88 0.33 3.69
C GLN A 37 -16.96 -1.17 4.03
N GLU A 38 -16.25 -2.02 3.27
CA GLU A 38 -16.15 -3.45 3.57
C GLU A 38 -15.49 -3.69 4.93
N LEU A 39 -14.35 -3.04 5.18
CA LEU A 39 -13.60 -3.17 6.44
C LEU A 39 -14.34 -2.62 7.65
N ALA A 40 -15.14 -1.56 7.47
CA ALA A 40 -15.96 -1.00 8.52
C ALA A 40 -16.95 -2.02 9.12
N ARG A 41 -17.42 -2.99 8.32
CA ARG A 41 -18.30 -4.08 8.78
C ARG A 41 -17.61 -5.00 9.81
N PHE A 42 -16.28 -5.00 9.84
CA PHE A 42 -15.46 -5.75 10.79
C PHE A 42 -14.90 -4.85 11.93
N GLY A 43 -15.36 -3.61 12.04
CA GLY A 43 -14.86 -2.66 13.04
C GLY A 43 -13.45 -2.14 12.75
N ILE A 44 -13.02 -2.18 11.49
CA ILE A 44 -11.73 -1.69 11.01
C ILE A 44 -11.96 -0.38 10.27
N VAL A 45 -11.26 0.68 10.68
CA VAL A 45 -11.30 1.99 10.01
C VAL A 45 -10.09 2.09 9.10
N LEU A 46 -10.32 2.26 7.79
CA LEU A 46 -9.27 2.50 6.81
C LEU A 46 -9.29 3.97 6.37
N GLU A 47 -8.21 4.69 6.64
CA GLU A 47 -8.02 6.08 6.21
C GLU A 47 -7.07 6.14 5.00
N ARG A 48 -7.28 7.13 4.12
CA ARG A 48 -6.35 7.44 3.03
C ARG A 48 -5.57 8.70 3.34
N ALA A 49 -4.27 8.68 3.03
CA ALA A 49 -3.41 9.83 3.05
C ALA A 49 -2.61 9.95 1.75
N GLN A 50 -2.10 11.15 1.48
CA GLN A 50 -1.08 11.39 0.47
C GLN A 50 0.13 12.02 1.17
N ASP A 51 1.33 11.59 0.77
CA ASP A 51 2.58 12.19 1.23
C ASP A 51 3.44 12.52 0.01
N VAL A 52 3.44 13.79 -0.37
CA VAL A 52 4.21 14.30 -1.50
C VAL A 52 5.66 14.64 -1.12
N SER A 53 6.02 14.57 0.17
CA SER A 53 7.40 14.79 0.63
C SER A 53 8.28 13.57 0.34
N GLN A 54 7.69 12.38 0.32
CA GLN A 54 8.32 11.15 -0.14
C GLN A 54 7.96 10.93 -1.62
N VAL A 55 8.97 10.72 -2.46
CA VAL A 55 8.77 10.50 -3.90
C VAL A 55 9.46 9.22 -4.34
N ILE A 56 8.70 8.33 -4.98
CA ILE A 56 9.22 7.12 -5.63
C ILE A 56 9.33 7.35 -7.14
N GLU A 57 10.47 7.01 -7.71
CA GLU A 57 10.63 6.94 -9.17
C GLU A 57 10.04 5.63 -9.68
N VAL A 58 8.94 5.71 -10.44
CA VAL A 58 8.20 4.54 -10.92
C VAL A 58 8.74 4.11 -12.29
N LYS A 59 9.55 3.04 -12.31
CA LYS A 59 10.12 2.41 -13.52
C LYS A 59 9.47 1.07 -13.86
N SER A 60 8.80 0.49 -12.89
CA SER A 60 8.15 -0.81 -12.97
C SER A 60 6.90 -0.84 -12.09
N TYR A 61 6.07 -1.86 -12.30
CA TYR A 61 4.92 -2.13 -11.44
C TYR A 61 5.32 -2.37 -9.97
N ALA A 62 6.49 -2.96 -9.72
CA ALA A 62 6.98 -3.15 -8.35
C ALA A 62 7.25 -1.81 -7.65
N ASP A 63 7.78 -0.82 -8.39
CA ASP A 63 7.98 0.53 -7.87
C ASP A 63 6.65 1.23 -7.56
N LEU A 64 5.63 0.99 -8.38
CA LEU A 64 4.28 1.50 -8.15
C LEU A 64 3.71 0.96 -6.83
N LEU A 65 3.84 -0.35 -6.57
CA LEU A 65 3.43 -0.95 -5.30
C LEU A 65 4.25 -0.45 -4.11
N ASN A 66 5.52 -0.08 -4.33
CA ASN A 66 6.37 0.54 -3.30
C ASN A 66 5.96 1.98 -2.96
N ALA A 67 5.25 2.67 -3.85
CA ALA A 67 4.71 4.00 -3.60
C ALA A 67 3.45 3.97 -2.71
N VAL A 68 2.89 2.81 -2.40
CA VAL A 68 1.72 2.67 -1.53
C VAL A 68 2.12 2.03 -0.21
N ARG A 69 1.84 2.75 0.89
CA ARG A 69 2.15 2.33 2.25
C ARG A 69 0.91 1.98 3.03
N ILE A 70 1.05 1.01 3.93
CA ILE A 70 0.02 0.65 4.89
C ILE A 70 0.61 0.73 6.29
N ALA A 71 -0.11 1.39 7.18
CA ALA A 71 0.15 1.42 8.61
C ALA A 71 -1.03 0.78 9.35
N SER A 72 -0.74 0.02 10.40
CA SER A 72 -1.70 -0.48 11.36
C SER A 72 -1.06 -0.53 12.75
N PRO A 73 -1.07 0.60 13.48
CA PRO A 73 -0.30 0.73 14.73
C PRO A 73 -0.68 -0.29 15.81
N SER A 74 -1.94 -0.72 15.86
CA SER A 74 -2.40 -1.74 16.80
C SER A 74 -1.82 -3.12 16.53
N ASP A 75 -1.34 -3.40 15.32
CA ASP A 75 -0.64 -4.64 14.97
C ASP A 75 0.89 -4.46 14.91
N GLY A 76 1.42 -3.32 15.36
CA GLY A 76 2.86 -3.02 15.30
C GLY A 76 3.38 -2.70 13.89
N ILE A 77 2.51 -2.51 12.89
CA ILE A 77 2.90 -2.16 11.52
C ILE A 77 2.90 -0.65 11.37
N SER A 78 4.08 -0.06 11.17
CA SER A 78 4.23 1.39 11.13
C SER A 78 4.13 1.98 9.72
N ASN A 79 4.73 1.35 8.70
CA ASN A 79 4.82 1.93 7.35
C ASN A 79 5.31 0.92 6.27
N VAL A 80 4.59 -0.19 6.07
CA VAL A 80 5.01 -1.24 5.12
C VAL A 80 4.49 -0.96 3.70
N CYS A 81 5.25 -1.26 2.65
CA CYS A 81 4.75 -1.10 1.28
C CYS A 81 3.88 -2.28 0.82
N VAL A 82 2.94 -2.04 -0.09
CA VAL A 82 2.09 -3.09 -0.68
C VAL A 82 2.94 -4.20 -1.32
N GLY A 83 4.01 -3.82 -2.02
CA GLY A 83 4.94 -4.77 -2.65
C GLY A 83 5.59 -5.74 -1.65
N HIS A 84 5.84 -5.30 -0.41
CA HIS A 84 6.36 -6.16 0.66
C HIS A 84 5.30 -7.13 1.19
N VAL A 85 4.05 -6.69 1.30
CA VAL A 85 2.97 -7.48 1.90
C VAL A 85 2.56 -8.65 1.01
N ILE A 86 2.55 -8.47 -0.31
CA ILE A 86 1.99 -9.45 -1.25
C ILE A 86 2.92 -9.85 -2.41
N GLY A 87 4.05 -9.15 -2.60
CA GLY A 87 4.85 -9.26 -3.83
C GLY A 87 4.15 -8.66 -5.04
N LYS A 88 4.62 -9.02 -6.24
CA LYS A 88 4.04 -8.60 -7.52
C LYS A 88 3.02 -9.62 -8.00
N SER A 89 1.78 -9.20 -8.28
CA SER A 89 0.79 -10.08 -8.92
C SER A 89 1.05 -10.32 -10.41
N PRO A 90 0.52 -11.41 -10.99
CA PRO A 90 0.57 -11.67 -12.42
C PRO A 90 -0.35 -10.74 -13.23
N HIS A 91 -1.42 -10.21 -12.63
CA HIS A 91 -2.40 -9.36 -13.33
C HIS A 91 -1.97 -7.90 -13.46
N LEU A 92 -1.00 -7.46 -12.65
CA LEU A 92 -0.53 -6.07 -12.62
C LEU A 92 -1.65 -5.06 -12.35
N ASP A 93 -2.60 -5.43 -11.49
CA ASP A 93 -3.73 -4.60 -11.10
C ASP A 93 -3.47 -3.97 -9.72
N PRO A 94 -3.19 -2.65 -9.64
CA PRO A 94 -2.89 -1.98 -8.38
C PRO A 94 -4.04 -2.06 -7.35
N GLN A 95 -5.30 -2.03 -7.79
CA GLN A 95 -6.45 -2.03 -6.89
C GLN A 95 -6.66 -3.43 -6.30
N GLU A 96 -6.51 -4.48 -7.11
CA GLU A 96 -6.51 -5.87 -6.63
C GLU A 96 -5.42 -6.08 -5.57
N ASP A 97 -4.21 -5.62 -5.87
CA ASP A 97 -3.05 -5.83 -5.04
C ASP A 97 -3.09 -5.02 -3.73
N ILE A 98 -3.57 -3.77 -3.78
CA ILE A 98 -3.85 -2.99 -2.58
C ILE A 98 -4.89 -3.70 -1.71
N ARG A 99 -5.99 -4.19 -2.30
CA ARG A 99 -7.04 -4.89 -1.54
C ARG A 99 -6.48 -6.13 -0.85
N ARG A 100 -5.66 -6.91 -1.54
CA ARG A 100 -5.01 -8.11 -0.97
C ARG A 100 -4.07 -7.75 0.17
N ALA A 101 -3.27 -6.70 0.01
CA ALA A 101 -2.34 -6.26 1.06
C ALA A 101 -3.08 -5.70 2.29
N VAL A 102 -4.08 -4.86 2.08
CA VAL A 102 -4.92 -4.32 3.15
C VAL A 102 -5.63 -5.46 3.88
N ASN A 103 -6.24 -6.41 3.18
CA ASN A 103 -6.91 -7.55 3.82
C ASN A 103 -5.94 -8.45 4.59
N ARG A 104 -4.72 -8.67 4.07
CA ARG A 104 -3.69 -9.42 4.80
C ARG A 104 -3.34 -8.75 6.12
N ILE A 105 -3.13 -7.43 6.12
CA ILE A 105 -2.84 -6.67 7.36
C ILE A 105 -4.08 -6.62 8.26
N ALA A 106 -5.27 -6.48 7.71
CA ALA A 106 -6.52 -6.40 8.45
C ALA A 106 -6.78 -7.68 9.27
N PHE A 107 -6.56 -8.85 8.66
CA PHE A 107 -7.04 -10.13 9.21
C PHE A 107 -5.93 -11.13 9.58
N ALA A 108 -4.70 -10.95 9.10
CA ALA A 108 -3.57 -11.84 9.38
C ALA A 108 -2.23 -11.06 9.43
N PRO A 109 -2.12 -9.97 10.21
CA PRO A 109 -0.93 -9.11 10.25
C PRO A 109 0.35 -9.84 10.65
N GLU A 110 0.25 -10.89 11.46
CA GLU A 110 1.37 -11.76 11.88
C GLU A 110 2.03 -12.52 10.72
N THR A 111 1.36 -12.59 9.57
CA THR A 111 1.89 -13.21 8.35
C THR A 111 2.68 -12.24 7.48
N VAL A 112 2.75 -10.96 7.86
CA VAL A 112 3.57 -9.96 7.18
C VAL A 112 4.97 -10.01 7.77
N PRO A 113 6.02 -10.23 6.95
CA PRO A 113 7.38 -10.27 7.46
C PRO A 113 7.77 -8.95 8.15
N PRO A 114 8.55 -8.99 9.25
CA PRO A 114 9.00 -7.79 9.93
C PRO A 114 9.94 -6.94 9.06
N ASP A 115 9.93 -5.63 9.28
CA ASP A 115 10.64 -4.64 8.46
C ASP A 115 12.17 -4.91 8.35
N ASP A 116 12.79 -5.48 9.39
CA ASP A 116 14.24 -5.69 9.48
C ASP A 116 14.79 -6.78 8.53
N GLU A 117 13.97 -7.75 8.12
CA GLU A 117 14.42 -8.84 7.24
C GLU A 117 14.59 -8.39 5.78
N ASN A 118 13.95 -7.28 5.39
CA ASN A 118 13.83 -6.89 3.98
C ASN A 118 14.64 -5.67 3.53
N ARG A 119 15.44 -5.05 4.41
CA ARG A 119 16.46 -4.05 4.01
C ARG A 119 17.41 -4.54 2.91
N LYS A 120 17.53 -5.86 2.72
CA LYS A 120 18.44 -6.49 1.73
C LYS A 120 17.86 -6.64 0.32
N VAL A 121 16.54 -6.53 0.10
CA VAL A 121 15.89 -6.94 -1.16
C VAL A 121 15.14 -5.80 -1.86
N CYS A 122 14.70 -4.77 -1.15
CA CYS A 122 13.86 -3.72 -1.73
C CYS A 122 14.67 -2.49 -2.19
N HIS A 123 15.06 -2.45 -3.47
CA HIS A 123 15.99 -1.44 -4.02
C HIS A 123 15.40 -0.04 -4.24
N ASN A 124 14.08 0.16 -4.11
CA ASN A 124 13.42 1.44 -4.41
C ASN A 124 12.30 1.78 -3.41
N CYS A 125 12.47 1.34 -2.16
CA CYS A 125 11.43 1.45 -1.15
C CYS A 125 11.45 2.80 -0.41
N GLY A 126 12.45 3.66 -0.60
CA GLY A 126 12.52 4.95 0.12
C GLY A 126 12.50 4.86 1.67
N CYS A 127 12.52 3.65 2.25
CA CYS A 127 12.38 3.40 3.69
C CYS A 127 13.69 3.59 4.46
N GLY A 128 14.69 4.26 3.85
CA GLY A 128 16.04 4.40 4.38
C GLY A 128 16.79 3.07 4.38
N CYS A 129 17.77 2.94 3.48
CA CYS A 129 18.79 1.90 3.60
C CYS A 129 19.65 2.20 4.84
#